data_AF-A0A7J9Y9R8-F1
#
_entry.id   AF-A0A7J9Y9R8-F1
#
_cell.length_a   1.000
_cell.length_b   1.000
_cell.length_c   1.000
_cell.angle_alpha   90.00
_cell.angle_beta   90.00
_cell.angle_gamma   90.00
#
_symmetry.space_group_name_H-M   'P 1'
#
loop_
_entity.id
_entity.type
_entity.pdbx_description
1 polymer ?
#
loop_
_entity_poly.entity_id
_entity_poly.type
_entity_poly.pdbx_seq_one_letter_code
_entity_poly.pdbx_strand_id
1 'polypeptide(L)'
;MVAVLVAPVIEEITKALAVFLLFWFRRREVLGLADAIMYAGLSATGFAMTENVLYLGGVYVSQERIGGALAGVGGVVGLIIMRLGLTGFIHPLFTAMTAVGIGFAARSRHTALRWLLPIGGLLAAMLLHGSWNLMATFLERSRDLSLLGYGYLLVALPLLFCFVVLGLWARGEPGRVARRVLPEYARAGWLSPPEIASLTTLRRRLWARRWAATVAGADGARAMRGYQITGSKLAMLRDGRLRGLPQRDYQQEEERLLHQLAACRSGFEGRDLTTPRAWWDGRRYLVTFPDGEQRAVDPPRSMVMPVPMPRMQLFGIPGYGYPPTYAYPPGYGGYSSGQPPGYGSPPPSYGPPPGYGSPPGYGSGPPQSPHGSDPWSGR
;
A
#
# COMPACT_ATOMS: atom_id res chain seq x y z
N MET A 1 -11.65 -18.27 35.06
CA MET A 1 -10.20 -18.04 34.85
C MET A 1 -9.74 -18.40 33.45
N VAL A 2 -10.05 -19.58 32.91
CA VAL A 2 -9.65 -19.97 31.54
C VAL A 2 -10.14 -18.99 30.47
N ALA A 3 -11.44 -18.68 30.43
CA ALA A 3 -12.01 -17.73 29.45
C ALA A 3 -11.47 -16.29 29.57
N VAL A 4 -10.96 -15.90 30.74
CA VAL A 4 -10.50 -14.53 31.03
C VAL A 4 -8.99 -14.38 30.82
N LEU A 5 -8.21 -15.42 31.09
CA LEU A 5 -6.74 -15.34 31.11
C LEU A 5 -6.09 -16.18 30.00
N VAL A 6 -6.60 -17.39 29.75
CA VAL A 6 -5.96 -18.34 28.82
C VAL A 6 -6.49 -18.14 27.41
N ALA A 7 -7.81 -18.06 27.25
CA ALA A 7 -8.44 -17.90 25.94
C ALA A 7 -7.92 -16.63 25.23
N PRO A 8 -7.92 -15.42 25.82
CA PRO A 8 -7.44 -14.23 25.15
C PRO A 8 -5.99 -14.32 24.67
N VAL A 9 -5.12 -14.97 25.46
CA VAL A 9 -3.72 -15.17 25.09
C VAL A 9 -3.61 -16.03 23.84
N ILE A 10 -4.25 -17.21 23.85
CA ILE A 10 -4.19 -18.14 22.71
C ILE A 10 -4.81 -17.48 21.48
N GLU A 11 -5.98 -16.89 21.63
CA GLU A 11 -6.71 -16.37 20.50
C GLU A 11 -6.04 -15.13 19.88
N GLU A 12 -5.53 -14.19 20.69
CA GLU A 12 -4.83 -13.02 20.14
C GLU A 12 -3.49 -13.41 19.50
N ILE A 13 -2.79 -14.44 20.01
CA ILE A 13 -1.61 -15.00 19.32
C ILE A 13 -2.01 -15.60 17.98
N THR A 14 -3.07 -16.41 17.93
CA THR A 14 -3.54 -17.03 16.69
C THR A 14 -3.92 -15.98 15.64
N LYS A 15 -4.66 -14.93 16.04
CA LYS A 15 -5.01 -13.82 15.16
C LYS A 15 -3.77 -13.04 14.71
N ALA A 16 -2.86 -12.72 15.65
CA ALA A 16 -1.63 -12.01 15.34
C ALA A 16 -0.70 -12.81 14.41
N LEU A 17 -0.63 -14.13 14.56
CA LEU A 17 0.19 -15.00 13.72
C LEU A 17 -0.13 -14.84 12.24
N ALA A 18 -1.41 -14.75 11.87
CA ALA A 18 -1.81 -14.52 10.48
C ALA A 18 -1.23 -13.20 9.93
N VAL A 19 -1.22 -12.15 10.76
CA VAL A 19 -0.64 -10.85 10.41
C VAL A 19 0.87 -10.94 10.29
N PHE A 20 1.55 -11.57 11.26
CA PHE A 20 3.00 -11.75 11.23
C PHE A 20 3.47 -12.57 10.02
N LEU A 21 2.77 -13.63 9.65
CA LEU A 21 3.06 -14.42 8.45
C LEU A 21 2.90 -13.58 7.18
N LEU A 22 1.86 -12.74 7.11
CA LEU A 22 1.68 -11.82 5.99
C LEU A 22 2.83 -10.80 5.89
N PHE A 23 3.25 -10.22 7.01
CA PHE A 23 4.43 -9.36 7.04
C PHE A 23 5.71 -10.10 6.65
N TRP A 24 5.89 -11.34 7.09
CA TRP A 24 7.08 -12.14 6.79
C TRP A 24 7.18 -12.46 5.30
N PHE A 25 6.11 -12.99 4.70
CA PHE A 25 6.12 -13.45 3.31
C PHE A 25 5.82 -12.35 2.29
N ARG A 26 5.10 -11.29 2.67
CA ARG A 26 4.63 -10.23 1.77
C ARG A 26 5.01 -8.82 2.23
N ARG A 27 6.16 -8.66 2.92
CA ARG A 27 6.68 -7.36 3.40
C ARG A 27 6.71 -6.23 2.37
N ARG A 28 6.82 -6.54 1.07
CA ARG A 28 6.85 -5.54 -0.02
C ARG A 28 5.46 -5.01 -0.41
N GLU A 29 4.39 -5.69 0.00
CA GLU A 29 3.00 -5.30 -0.27
C GLU A 29 2.36 -4.54 0.89
N VAL A 30 2.90 -4.68 2.10
CA VAL A 30 2.42 -3.95 3.27
C VAL A 30 3.12 -2.59 3.33
N LEU A 31 2.39 -1.54 2.98
CA LEU A 31 2.99 -0.22 2.79
C LEU A 31 3.03 0.54 4.10
N GLY A 32 2.03 0.42 4.98
CA GLY A 32 2.12 1.07 6.28
C GLY A 32 1.07 0.65 7.29
N LEU A 33 0.90 1.50 8.30
CA LEU A 33 0.01 1.25 9.44
C LEU A 33 -1.44 0.95 9.01
N ALA A 34 -1.96 1.63 7.98
CA ALA A 34 -3.32 1.38 7.49
C ALA A 34 -3.50 -0.06 6.97
N ASP A 35 -2.49 -0.59 6.28
CA ASP A 35 -2.52 -1.96 5.76
C ASP A 35 -2.39 -2.96 6.91
N ALA A 36 -1.51 -2.70 7.88
CA ALA A 36 -1.37 -3.51 9.09
C ALA A 36 -2.72 -3.64 9.83
N ILE A 37 -3.40 -2.51 10.03
CA ILE A 37 -4.73 -2.42 10.64
C ILE A 37 -5.75 -3.23 9.85
N MET A 38 -5.75 -3.08 8.52
CA MET A 38 -6.68 -3.81 7.65
C MET A 38 -6.48 -5.33 7.76
N TYR A 39 -5.23 -5.81 7.70
CA TYR A 39 -4.94 -7.23 7.77
C TYR A 39 -5.23 -7.82 9.15
N ALA A 40 -4.93 -7.10 10.24
CA ALA A 40 -5.33 -7.52 11.59
C ALA A 40 -6.85 -7.56 11.76
N GLY A 41 -7.56 -6.54 11.27
CA GLY A 41 -9.02 -6.52 11.26
C GLY A 41 -9.61 -7.70 10.49
N LEU A 42 -9.09 -7.99 9.29
CA LEU A 42 -9.54 -9.15 8.51
C LEU A 42 -9.29 -10.48 9.23
N SER A 43 -8.11 -10.65 9.85
CA SER A 43 -7.80 -11.85 10.62
C SER A 43 -8.73 -11.99 11.83
N ALA A 44 -8.95 -10.92 12.58
CA ALA A 44 -9.81 -10.92 13.75
C ALA A 44 -11.28 -11.14 13.41
N THR A 45 -11.77 -10.54 12.32
CA THR A 45 -13.13 -10.80 11.82
C THR A 45 -13.28 -12.25 11.39
N GLY A 46 -12.30 -12.81 10.67
CA GLY A 46 -12.31 -14.23 10.29
C GLY A 46 -12.39 -15.15 11.50
N PHE A 47 -11.57 -14.88 12.52
CA PHE A 47 -11.61 -15.61 13.80
C PHE A 47 -12.97 -15.48 14.48
N ALA A 48 -13.49 -14.26 14.62
CA ALA A 48 -14.79 -14.01 15.25
C ALA A 48 -15.92 -14.73 14.53
N MET A 49 -15.87 -14.86 13.20
CA MET A 49 -16.86 -15.64 12.45
C MET A 49 -16.80 -17.13 12.79
N THR A 50 -15.61 -17.73 12.88
CA THR A 50 -15.45 -19.13 13.31
C THR A 50 -16.00 -19.34 14.71
N GLU A 51 -15.72 -18.41 15.63
CA GLU A 51 -16.23 -18.45 16.98
C GLU A 51 -17.76 -18.33 17.01
N ASN A 52 -18.33 -17.37 16.27
CA ASN A 52 -19.76 -17.13 16.22
C ASN A 52 -20.55 -18.35 15.74
N VAL A 53 -20.03 -19.14 14.79
CA VAL A 53 -20.70 -20.38 14.34
C VAL A 53 -20.93 -21.36 15.51
N LEU A 54 -19.91 -21.55 16.36
CA LEU A 54 -20.01 -22.44 17.53
C LEU A 54 -21.03 -21.91 18.55
N TYR A 55 -21.02 -20.61 18.81
CA TYR A 55 -21.96 -19.98 19.75
C TYR A 55 -23.40 -20.04 19.27
N LEU A 56 -23.65 -19.78 17.98
CA LEU A 56 -24.99 -19.85 17.40
C LEU A 56 -25.54 -21.27 17.46
N GLY A 57 -24.73 -22.28 17.12
CA GLY A 57 -25.12 -23.68 17.25
C GLY A 57 -25.42 -24.08 18.70
N GLY A 58 -24.57 -23.66 19.64
CA GLY A 58 -24.79 -23.92 21.07
C GLY A 58 -26.07 -23.28 21.61
N VAL A 59 -26.34 -22.02 21.25
CA VAL A 59 -27.56 -21.33 21.65
C VAL A 59 -28.81 -22.00 21.05
N TYR A 60 -28.78 -22.36 19.76
CA TYR A 60 -29.89 -23.09 19.14
C TYR A 60 -30.25 -24.36 19.93
N VAL A 61 -29.26 -25.25 20.14
CA VAL A 61 -29.48 -26.52 20.83
C VAL A 61 -29.96 -26.33 22.27
N SER A 62 -29.41 -25.34 22.98
CA SER A 62 -29.79 -25.08 24.37
C SER A 62 -31.22 -24.55 24.51
N GLN A 63 -31.63 -23.62 23.64
CA GLN A 63 -32.95 -22.99 23.69
C GLN A 63 -34.03 -23.91 23.10
N GLU A 64 -33.70 -24.69 22.07
CA GLU A 64 -34.59 -25.70 21.49
C GLU A 64 -35.01 -26.75 22.53
N ARG A 65 -34.07 -27.21 23.37
CA ARG A 65 -34.36 -28.19 24.43
C ARG A 65 -35.36 -27.68 25.48
N ILE A 66 -35.44 -26.38 25.69
CA ILE A 66 -36.27 -25.77 26.73
C ILE A 66 -37.63 -25.33 26.16
N GLY A 67 -37.65 -24.77 24.95
CA GLY A 67 -38.83 -24.11 24.37
C GLY A 67 -39.17 -24.50 22.93
N GLY A 68 -38.57 -25.57 22.40
CA GLY A 68 -38.78 -26.05 21.03
C GLY A 68 -38.10 -25.19 19.96
N ALA A 69 -38.30 -25.56 18.68
CA ALA A 69 -37.58 -24.97 17.54
C ALA A 69 -37.71 -23.43 17.44
N LEU A 70 -38.88 -22.87 17.75
CA LEU A 70 -39.10 -21.42 17.75
C LEU A 70 -38.21 -20.70 18.78
N ALA A 71 -38.03 -21.27 19.98
CA ALA A 71 -37.13 -20.72 20.99
C ALA A 71 -35.65 -20.85 20.55
N GLY A 72 -35.29 -21.97 19.92
CA GLY A 72 -33.99 -22.17 19.28
C GLY A 72 -33.64 -21.06 18.28
N VAL A 73 -34.54 -20.81 17.32
CA VAL A 73 -34.38 -19.74 16.32
C VAL A 73 -34.33 -18.36 16.98
N GLY A 74 -35.22 -18.09 17.94
CA GLY A 74 -35.24 -16.82 18.68
C GLY A 74 -33.93 -16.52 19.40
N GLY A 75 -33.34 -17.53 20.05
CA GLY A 75 -32.04 -17.43 20.69
C GLY A 75 -30.91 -17.10 19.70
N VAL A 76 -30.88 -17.78 18.56
CA VAL A 76 -29.91 -17.53 17.49
C VAL A 76 -30.01 -16.09 16.98
N VAL A 77 -31.23 -15.60 16.69
CA VAL A 77 -31.46 -14.23 16.21
C VAL A 77 -31.00 -13.21 17.26
N GLY A 78 -31.35 -13.41 18.52
CA GLY A 78 -30.89 -12.55 19.62
C GLY A 78 -29.35 -12.51 19.71
N LEU A 79 -28.71 -13.68 19.61
CA LEU A 79 -27.26 -13.77 19.64
C LEU A 79 -26.58 -13.12 18.43
N ILE A 80 -27.18 -13.20 17.24
CA ILE A 80 -26.70 -12.48 16.05
C ILE A 80 -26.72 -10.97 16.29
N ILE A 81 -27.83 -10.43 16.79
CA ILE A 81 -27.95 -8.99 17.07
C ILE A 81 -26.86 -8.56 18.05
N MET A 82 -26.66 -9.31 19.14
CA MET A 82 -25.65 -9.00 20.13
C MET A 82 -24.23 -9.15 19.57
N ARG A 83 -23.89 -10.31 18.99
CA ARG A 83 -22.51 -10.65 18.59
C ARG A 83 -22.07 -10.01 17.27
N LEU A 84 -22.94 -9.93 16.27
CA LEU A 84 -22.62 -9.38 14.95
C LEU A 84 -23.01 -7.91 14.85
N GLY A 85 -24.17 -7.54 15.40
CA GLY A 85 -24.68 -6.17 15.35
C GLY A 85 -23.96 -5.25 16.34
N LEU A 86 -24.04 -5.57 17.64
CA LEU A 86 -23.52 -4.70 18.69
C LEU A 86 -22.03 -4.89 18.94
N THR A 87 -21.53 -6.12 19.02
CA THR A 87 -20.15 -6.38 19.45
C THR A 87 -19.23 -6.90 18.35
N GLY A 88 -19.69 -6.95 17.09
CA GLY A 88 -18.95 -7.61 16.00
C GLY A 88 -17.60 -6.97 15.67
N PHE A 89 -17.43 -5.71 16.02
CA PHE A 89 -16.19 -4.96 15.80
C PHE A 89 -15.16 -5.11 16.93
N ILE A 90 -15.53 -5.72 18.06
CA ILE A 90 -14.70 -5.75 19.27
C ILE A 90 -13.42 -6.58 19.06
N HIS A 91 -13.52 -7.79 18.50
CA HIS A 91 -12.33 -8.58 18.18
C HIS A 91 -11.38 -7.84 17.22
N PRO A 92 -11.86 -7.25 16.10
CA PRO A 92 -11.05 -6.36 15.29
C PRO A 92 -10.36 -5.21 16.04
N LEU A 93 -11.01 -4.59 17.03
CA LEU A 93 -10.41 -3.51 17.82
C LEU A 93 -9.27 -3.99 18.73
N PHE A 94 -9.40 -5.18 19.30
CA PHE A 94 -8.35 -5.72 20.18
C PHE A 94 -7.12 -6.11 19.37
N THR A 95 -7.30 -6.96 18.35
CA THR A 95 -6.18 -7.40 17.50
C THR A 95 -5.54 -6.24 16.73
N ALA A 96 -6.29 -5.17 16.48
CA ALA A 96 -5.77 -3.93 15.96
C ALA A 96 -4.65 -3.30 16.80
N MET A 97 -4.61 -3.50 18.12
CA MET A 97 -3.51 -3.02 18.97
C MET A 97 -2.19 -3.67 18.57
N THR A 98 -2.20 -4.95 18.20
CA THR A 98 -1.06 -5.65 17.62
C THR A 98 -0.61 -4.97 16.32
N ALA A 99 -1.55 -4.63 15.43
CA ALA A 99 -1.22 -3.93 14.18
C ALA A 99 -0.64 -2.52 14.42
N VAL A 100 -1.10 -1.81 15.43
CA VAL A 100 -0.53 -0.51 15.82
C VAL A 100 0.92 -0.67 16.27
N GLY A 101 1.19 -1.65 17.13
CA GLY A 101 2.54 -2.01 17.55
C GLY A 101 3.45 -2.33 16.36
N ILE A 102 3.00 -3.19 15.44
CA ILE A 102 3.73 -3.54 14.21
C ILE A 102 3.96 -2.32 13.31
N GLY A 103 2.94 -1.50 13.10
CA GLY A 103 3.02 -0.33 12.21
C GLY A 103 4.02 0.71 12.70
N PHE A 104 4.08 0.97 14.01
CA PHE A 104 5.10 1.85 14.58
C PHE A 104 6.49 1.21 14.60
N ALA A 105 6.58 -0.09 14.88
CA ALA A 105 7.84 -0.85 14.82
C ALA A 105 8.50 -0.76 13.44
N ALA A 106 7.71 -0.93 12.37
CA ALA A 106 8.19 -0.89 10.99
C ALA A 106 8.85 0.44 10.61
N ARG A 107 8.50 1.53 11.30
CA ARG A 107 9.02 2.88 11.05
C ARG A 107 10.09 3.32 12.06
N SER A 108 10.42 2.48 13.03
CA SER A 108 11.37 2.82 14.07
C SER A 108 12.82 2.60 13.63
N ARG A 109 13.68 3.55 14.02
CA ARG A 109 15.15 3.46 13.87
C ARG A 109 15.80 2.67 15.01
N HIS A 110 15.14 2.59 16.16
CA HIS A 110 15.69 1.94 17.34
C HIS A 110 15.36 0.45 17.33
N THR A 111 16.38 -0.40 17.36
CA THR A 111 16.23 -1.87 17.35
C THR A 111 15.35 -2.36 18.49
N ALA A 112 15.48 -1.78 19.69
CA ALA A 112 14.64 -2.14 20.84
C ALA A 112 13.15 -1.92 20.55
N LEU A 113 12.77 -0.76 20.00
CA LEU A 113 11.38 -0.44 19.69
C LEU A 113 10.79 -1.33 18.59
N ARG A 114 11.62 -1.88 17.70
CA ARG A 114 11.16 -2.83 16.69
C ARG A 114 10.61 -4.13 17.28
N TRP A 115 11.08 -4.49 18.48
CA TRP A 115 10.64 -5.68 19.21
C TRP A 115 9.63 -5.34 20.31
N LEU A 116 9.84 -4.25 21.04
CA LEU A 116 8.96 -3.86 22.15
C LEU A 116 7.57 -3.42 21.67
N LEU A 117 7.46 -2.70 20.56
CA LEU A 117 6.17 -2.17 20.09
C LEU A 117 5.20 -3.29 19.64
N PRO A 118 5.61 -4.31 18.84
CA PRO A 118 4.70 -5.40 18.49
C PRO A 118 4.30 -6.24 19.70
N ILE A 119 5.25 -6.51 20.61
CA ILE A 119 4.97 -7.25 21.86
C ILE A 119 3.98 -6.45 22.72
N GLY A 120 4.23 -5.16 22.92
CA GLY A 120 3.33 -4.29 23.69
C GLY A 120 1.94 -4.19 23.08
N GLY A 121 1.84 -4.12 21.74
CA GLY A 121 0.56 -4.14 21.04
C GLY A 121 -0.21 -5.46 21.23
N LEU A 122 0.49 -6.60 21.18
CA LEU A 122 -0.10 -7.91 21.44
C LEU A 122 -0.56 -8.06 22.89
N LEU A 123 0.25 -7.63 23.86
CA LEU A 123 -0.14 -7.64 25.27
C LEU A 123 -1.35 -6.74 25.52
N ALA A 124 -1.39 -5.55 24.91
CA ALA A 124 -2.56 -4.68 24.99
C ALA A 124 -3.82 -5.34 24.41
N ALA A 125 -3.71 -6.04 23.27
CA ALA A 125 -4.81 -6.82 22.70
C ALA A 125 -5.32 -7.88 23.67
N MET A 126 -4.42 -8.66 24.27
CA MET A 126 -4.75 -9.71 25.25
C MET A 126 -5.43 -9.14 26.50
N LEU A 127 -4.92 -8.02 27.02
CA LEU A 127 -5.48 -7.37 28.21
C LEU A 127 -6.88 -6.81 27.93
N LEU A 128 -7.07 -6.13 26.80
CA LEU A 128 -8.38 -5.62 26.39
C LEU A 128 -9.38 -6.78 26.21
N HIS A 129 -8.98 -7.84 25.52
CA HIS A 129 -9.82 -9.01 25.32
C HIS A 129 -10.13 -9.73 26.64
N GLY A 130 -9.14 -9.95 27.50
CA GLY A 130 -9.35 -10.50 28.83
C GLY A 130 -10.28 -9.64 29.69
N SER A 131 -10.16 -8.32 29.63
CA SER A 131 -11.06 -7.41 30.34
C SER A 131 -12.50 -7.48 29.84
N TRP A 132 -12.69 -7.64 28.53
CA TRP A 132 -14.01 -7.84 27.93
C TRP A 132 -14.64 -9.17 28.37
N ASN A 133 -13.85 -10.25 28.37
CA ASN A 133 -14.31 -11.56 28.84
C ASN A 133 -14.59 -11.57 30.34
N LEU A 134 -13.79 -10.84 31.13
CA LEU A 134 -14.04 -10.65 32.55
C LEU A 134 -15.38 -9.95 32.79
N MET A 135 -15.62 -8.86 32.06
CA MET A 135 -16.89 -8.13 32.13
C MET A 135 -18.07 -9.01 31.72
N ALA A 136 -17.96 -9.77 30.63
CA ALA A 136 -18.99 -10.70 30.19
C ALA A 136 -19.29 -11.79 31.24
N THR A 137 -18.25 -12.29 31.93
CA THR A 137 -18.39 -13.25 33.02
C THR A 137 -19.12 -12.63 34.23
N PHE A 138 -18.79 -11.39 34.58
CA PHE A 138 -19.47 -10.67 35.66
C PHE A 138 -20.93 -10.37 35.31
N LEU A 139 -21.21 -9.97 34.07
CA LEU A 139 -22.55 -9.78 33.54
C LEU A 139 -23.40 -11.06 33.69
N GLU A 140 -22.86 -12.21 33.28
CA GLU A 140 -23.54 -13.50 33.39
C GLU A 140 -23.86 -13.85 34.85
N ARG A 141 -22.91 -13.62 35.76
CA ARG A 141 -23.07 -13.96 37.19
C ARG A 141 -23.98 -13.00 37.95
N SER A 142 -23.88 -11.70 37.69
CA SER A 142 -24.63 -10.65 38.38
C SER A 142 -26.02 -10.40 37.77
N ARG A 143 -26.21 -10.77 36.50
CA ARG A 143 -27.36 -10.39 35.66
C ARG A 143 -27.59 -8.88 35.55
N ASP A 144 -26.57 -8.08 35.87
CA ASP A 144 -26.63 -6.63 35.79
C ASP A 144 -26.26 -6.15 34.38
N LEU A 145 -27.29 -5.86 33.58
CA LEU A 145 -27.15 -5.36 32.21
C LEU A 145 -26.40 -4.02 32.13
N SER A 146 -26.31 -3.25 33.23
CA SER A 146 -25.59 -1.98 33.24
C SER A 146 -24.09 -2.17 32.97
N LEU A 147 -23.51 -3.30 33.37
CA LEU A 147 -22.10 -3.64 33.11
C LEU A 147 -21.80 -3.68 31.61
N LEU A 148 -22.69 -4.27 30.82
CA LEU A 148 -22.56 -4.29 29.36
C LEU A 148 -22.62 -2.87 28.80
N GLY A 149 -23.55 -2.04 29.29
CA GLY A 149 -23.67 -0.64 28.92
C GLY A 149 -22.40 0.16 29.21
N TYR A 150 -21.83 0.03 30.41
CA TYR A 150 -20.61 0.73 30.79
C TYR A 150 -19.41 0.29 29.96
N GLY A 151 -19.18 -1.02 29.78
CA GLY A 151 -18.08 -1.49 28.94
C GLY A 151 -18.24 -1.07 27.49
N TYR A 152 -19.46 -1.07 26.97
CA TYR A 152 -19.72 -0.65 25.60
C TYR A 152 -19.51 0.86 25.42
N LEU A 153 -20.13 1.70 26.25
CA LEU A 153 -20.12 3.16 26.09
C LEU A 153 -18.82 3.80 26.56
N LEU A 154 -18.18 3.28 27.60
CA LEU A 154 -16.98 3.88 28.20
C LEU A 154 -15.68 3.28 27.67
N VAL A 155 -15.72 2.06 27.11
CA VAL A 155 -14.51 1.37 26.62
C VAL A 155 -14.61 1.08 25.13
N ALA A 156 -15.59 0.29 24.68
CA ALA A 156 -15.64 -0.16 23.29
C ALA A 156 -15.85 0.97 22.28
N LEU A 157 -16.80 1.88 22.52
CA LEU A 157 -17.08 3.02 21.63
C LEU A 157 -15.93 4.04 21.58
N PRO A 158 -15.33 4.48 22.71
CA PRO A 158 -14.17 5.37 22.66
C PRO A 158 -12.97 4.72 21.96
N LEU A 159 -12.71 3.43 22.20
CA LEU A 159 -11.68 2.69 21.48
C LEU A 159 -11.99 2.62 19.98
N LEU A 160 -13.25 2.33 19.61
CA LEU A 160 -13.70 2.33 18.22
C LEU A 160 -13.44 3.67 17.56
N PHE A 161 -13.84 4.77 18.20
CA PHE A 161 -13.66 6.11 17.67
C PHE A 161 -12.18 6.47 17.51
N CYS A 162 -11.36 6.21 18.54
CA CYS A 162 -9.92 6.40 18.47
C CYS A 162 -9.31 5.60 17.31
N PHE A 163 -9.78 4.37 17.10
CA PHE A 163 -9.28 3.51 16.06
C PHE A 163 -9.71 3.94 14.66
N VAL A 164 -10.96 4.39 14.49
CA VAL A 164 -11.44 4.97 13.23
C VAL A 164 -10.62 6.22 12.87
N VAL A 165 -10.40 7.12 13.84
CA VAL A 165 -9.58 8.32 13.64
C VAL A 165 -8.14 7.94 13.27
N LEU A 166 -7.54 6.99 13.98
CA LEU A 166 -6.20 6.48 13.69
C LEU A 166 -6.13 5.85 12.29
N GLY A 167 -7.13 5.04 11.91
CA GLY A 167 -7.23 4.39 10.61
C GLY A 167 -7.34 5.41 9.47
N LEU A 168 -8.19 6.43 9.62
CA LEU A 168 -8.32 7.52 8.66
C LEU A 168 -7.02 8.35 8.56
N TRP A 169 -6.39 8.64 9.70
CA TRP A 169 -5.10 9.32 9.73
C TRP A 169 -4.02 8.50 9.02
N ALA A 170 -3.93 7.20 9.31
CA ALA A 170 -2.98 6.27 8.71
C ALA A 170 -3.23 6.11 7.20
N ARG A 171 -4.49 6.10 6.77
CA ARG A 171 -4.87 5.99 5.35
C ARG A 171 -4.40 7.17 4.51
N GLY A 172 -4.25 8.34 5.11
CA GLY A 172 -3.70 9.54 4.46
C GLY A 172 -2.17 9.58 4.42
N GLU A 173 -1.48 8.68 5.14
CA GLU A 173 -0.02 8.73 5.32
C GLU A 173 0.76 8.64 4.00
N PRO A 174 0.49 7.70 3.08
CA PRO A 174 1.23 7.61 1.83
C PRO A 174 1.11 8.87 0.97
N GLY A 175 -0.04 9.55 1.02
CA GLY A 175 -0.27 10.82 0.32
C GLY A 175 0.51 11.99 0.93
N ARG A 176 0.60 12.06 2.27
CA ARG A 176 1.43 13.05 2.97
C ARG A 176 2.92 12.84 2.69
N VAL A 177 3.36 11.58 2.64
CA VAL A 177 4.75 11.22 2.27
C VAL A 177 5.03 11.60 0.82
N ALA A 178 4.13 11.24 -0.10
CA ALA A 178 4.26 11.59 -1.51
C ALA A 178 4.44 13.10 -1.73
N ARG A 179 3.65 13.93 -1.02
CA ARG A 179 3.78 15.39 -1.08
C ARG A 179 5.15 15.91 -0.63
N ARG A 180 5.75 15.26 0.38
CA ARG A 180 7.04 15.68 0.95
C ARG A 180 8.22 15.23 0.10
N VAL A 181 8.15 14.02 -0.46
CA VAL A 181 9.32 13.32 -1.00
C VAL A 181 9.36 13.33 -2.54
N LEU A 182 8.22 13.21 -3.20
CA LEU A 182 8.18 13.16 -4.67
C LEU A 182 8.58 14.44 -5.41
N PRO A 183 8.56 15.67 -4.82
CA PRO A 183 9.07 16.85 -5.51
C PRO A 183 10.54 16.75 -5.96
N GLU A 184 11.38 15.90 -5.34
CA GLU A 184 12.74 15.63 -5.82
C GLU A 184 12.74 14.96 -7.20
N TYR A 185 11.87 13.98 -7.40
CA TYR A 185 11.70 13.30 -8.69
C TYR A 185 11.08 14.22 -9.73
N ALA A 186 10.26 15.19 -9.32
CA ALA A 186 9.80 16.21 -10.24
C ALA A 186 10.93 17.11 -10.71
N ARG A 187 11.82 17.57 -9.81
CA ARG A 187 13.00 18.35 -10.21
C ARG A 187 13.94 17.56 -11.12
N ALA A 188 14.01 16.24 -10.95
CA ALA A 188 14.77 15.33 -11.80
C ALA A 188 14.06 14.96 -13.13
N GLY A 189 12.87 15.50 -13.42
CA GLY A 189 12.13 15.24 -14.66
C GLY A 189 11.35 13.92 -14.72
N TRP A 190 11.37 13.11 -13.65
CA TRP A 190 10.66 11.83 -13.62
C TRP A 190 9.15 11.98 -13.46
N LEU A 191 8.70 13.02 -12.74
CA LEU A 191 7.30 13.29 -12.42
C LEU A 191 6.96 14.76 -12.70
N SER A 192 5.68 15.06 -12.89
CA SER A 192 5.16 16.43 -12.92
C SER A 192 4.48 16.82 -11.60
N PRO A 193 4.33 18.11 -11.30
CA PRO A 193 3.57 18.54 -10.12
C PRO A 193 2.10 18.03 -10.07
N PRO A 194 1.32 17.99 -11.19
CA PRO A 194 -0.03 17.42 -11.24
C PRO A 194 -0.06 15.91 -11.02
N GLU A 195 0.95 15.21 -11.52
CA GLU A 195 1.13 13.79 -11.26
C GLU A 195 1.33 13.52 -9.77
N ILE A 196 2.18 14.31 -9.10
CA ILE A 196 2.33 14.24 -7.64
C ILE A 196 0.99 14.58 -6.97
N ALA A 197 0.29 15.61 -7.43
CA ALA A 197 -1.01 16.01 -6.89
C ALA A 197 -2.01 14.85 -6.89
N SER A 198 -2.03 14.03 -7.94
CA SER A 198 -2.89 12.85 -8.06
C SER A 198 -2.68 11.81 -6.94
N LEU A 199 -1.54 11.84 -6.25
CA LEU A 199 -1.15 10.90 -5.19
C LEU A 199 -1.45 11.40 -3.77
N THR A 200 -1.65 12.71 -3.59
CA THR A 200 -1.53 13.37 -2.27
C THR A 200 -2.72 13.19 -1.33
N THR A 201 -3.94 13.07 -1.84
CA THR A 201 -5.16 12.93 -1.02
C THR A 201 -6.12 11.90 -1.62
N LEU A 202 -6.98 11.30 -0.80
CA LEU A 202 -7.99 10.33 -1.27
C LEU A 202 -8.93 10.95 -2.31
N ARG A 203 -9.35 12.20 -2.09
CA ARG A 203 -10.18 12.95 -3.05
C ARG A 203 -9.46 13.11 -4.38
N ARG A 204 -8.21 13.59 -4.39
CA ARG A 204 -7.43 13.76 -5.63
C ARG A 204 -7.18 12.43 -6.34
N ARG A 205 -6.94 11.35 -5.58
CA ARG A 205 -6.81 9.99 -6.15
C ARG A 205 -8.08 9.54 -6.86
N LEU A 206 -9.25 9.79 -6.25
CA LEU A 206 -10.54 9.46 -6.86
C LEU A 206 -10.76 10.27 -8.13
N TRP A 207 -10.56 11.59 -8.09
CA TRP A 207 -10.72 12.45 -9.26
C TRP A 207 -9.76 12.07 -10.39
N ALA A 208 -8.50 11.74 -10.08
CA ALA A 208 -7.53 11.31 -11.08
C ALA A 208 -7.94 10.00 -11.76
N ARG A 209 -8.50 9.04 -11.00
CA ARG A 209 -9.04 7.81 -11.59
C ARG A 209 -10.27 8.07 -12.46
N ARG A 210 -11.16 8.99 -12.04
CA ARG A 210 -12.33 9.39 -12.84
C ARG A 210 -11.91 10.07 -14.14
N TRP A 211 -10.98 11.01 -14.07
CA TRP A 211 -10.41 11.66 -15.26
C TRP A 211 -9.73 10.64 -16.18
N ALA A 212 -8.92 9.73 -15.64
CA ALA A 212 -8.30 8.68 -16.45
C ALA A 212 -9.35 7.76 -17.10
N ALA A 213 -10.48 7.53 -16.42
CA ALA A 213 -11.62 6.80 -16.97
C ALA A 213 -12.31 7.54 -18.10
N THR A 214 -12.44 8.87 -18.01
CA THR A 214 -13.10 9.68 -19.04
C THR A 214 -12.25 9.78 -20.31
N VAL A 215 -10.92 9.88 -20.18
CA VAL A 215 -10.02 10.07 -21.34
C VAL A 215 -9.55 8.76 -21.97
N ALA A 216 -9.48 7.67 -21.20
CA ALA A 216 -8.90 6.40 -21.65
C ALA A 216 -9.69 5.16 -21.20
N GLY A 217 -10.95 5.33 -20.79
CA GLY A 217 -11.85 4.24 -20.44
C GLY A 217 -11.42 3.44 -19.20
N ALA A 218 -11.93 2.22 -19.09
CA ALA A 218 -11.63 1.32 -17.97
C ALA A 218 -10.12 1.05 -17.84
N ASP A 219 -9.40 1.04 -18.95
CA ASP A 219 -7.95 0.79 -19.00
C ASP A 219 -7.18 1.96 -18.40
N GLY A 220 -7.54 3.19 -18.74
CA GLY A 220 -7.00 4.40 -18.11
C GLY A 220 -7.24 4.43 -16.59
N ALA A 221 -8.43 4.05 -16.14
CA ALA A 221 -8.73 3.97 -14.71
C ALA A 221 -7.86 2.93 -13.98
N ARG A 222 -7.64 1.76 -14.59
CA ARG A 222 -6.74 0.72 -14.05
C ARG A 222 -5.29 1.18 -14.06
N ALA A 223 -4.84 1.82 -15.13
CA ALA A 223 -3.51 2.38 -15.28
C ALA A 223 -3.23 3.46 -14.22
N MET A 224 -4.16 4.39 -14.00
CA MET A 224 -4.07 5.40 -12.94
C MET A 224 -4.09 4.79 -11.53
N ARG A 225 -4.85 3.71 -11.31
CA ARG A 225 -4.79 2.97 -10.03
C ARG A 225 -3.40 2.35 -9.82
N GLY A 226 -2.84 1.71 -10.85
CA GLY A 226 -1.48 1.15 -10.83
C GLY A 226 -0.43 2.22 -10.58
N TYR A 227 -0.56 3.38 -11.23
CA TYR A 227 0.27 4.56 -11.02
C TYR A 227 0.21 5.03 -9.56
N GLN A 228 -1.00 5.14 -9.00
CA GLN A 228 -1.20 5.58 -7.62
C GLN A 228 -0.58 4.62 -6.59
N ILE A 229 -0.70 3.31 -6.81
CA ILE A 229 -0.09 2.30 -5.96
C ILE A 229 1.44 2.41 -6.05
N THR A 230 1.98 2.41 -7.27
CA THR A 230 3.44 2.46 -7.52
C THR A 230 4.07 3.75 -7.00
N GLY A 231 3.42 4.90 -7.21
CA GLY A 231 3.87 6.19 -6.68
C GLY A 231 3.84 6.25 -5.15
N SER A 232 2.89 5.56 -4.52
CA SER A 232 2.89 5.40 -3.05
C SER A 232 4.07 4.54 -2.60
N LYS A 233 4.34 3.41 -3.28
CA LYS A 233 5.50 2.55 -3.01
C LYS A 233 6.81 3.33 -3.14
N LEU A 234 6.99 4.11 -4.21
CA LEU A 234 8.19 4.94 -4.43
C LEU A 234 8.36 5.99 -3.32
N ALA A 235 7.29 6.69 -2.97
CA ALA A 235 7.32 7.69 -1.91
C ALA A 235 7.72 7.09 -0.55
N MET A 236 7.19 5.92 -0.22
CA MET A 236 7.51 5.22 1.03
C MET A 236 8.92 4.62 1.04
N LEU A 237 9.38 4.08 -0.08
CA LEU A 237 10.76 3.61 -0.28
C LEU A 237 11.76 4.73 0.01
N ARG A 238 11.55 5.89 -0.63
CA ARG A 238 12.43 7.06 -0.46
C ARG A 238 12.33 7.66 0.94
N ASP A 239 11.14 7.73 1.55
CA ASP A 239 10.99 8.16 2.95
C ASP A 239 11.73 7.24 3.92
N GLY A 240 11.68 5.92 3.69
CA GLY A 240 12.44 4.95 4.47
C GLY A 240 13.95 5.18 4.38
N ARG A 241 14.46 5.46 3.17
CA ARG A 241 15.87 5.78 2.94
C ARG A 241 16.29 7.09 3.63
N LEU A 242 15.50 8.15 3.51
CA LEU A 242 15.72 9.42 4.25
C LEU A 242 15.64 9.21 5.77
N ARG A 243 14.84 8.22 6.20
CA ARG A 243 14.78 7.77 7.58
C ARG A 243 15.92 6.84 7.98
N GLY A 244 16.91 6.57 7.13
CA GLY A 244 18.00 5.64 7.44
C GLY A 244 17.53 4.23 7.78
N LEU A 245 16.34 3.82 7.31
CA LEU A 245 15.89 2.44 7.45
C LEU A 245 16.74 1.56 6.53
N PRO A 246 17.26 0.42 7.02
CA PRO A 246 18.07 -0.47 6.22
C PRO A 246 17.19 -1.11 5.14
N GLN A 247 17.53 -0.88 3.88
CA GLN A 247 16.82 -1.43 2.75
C GLN A 247 17.81 -2.07 1.77
N ARG A 248 17.74 -3.39 1.66
CA ARG A 248 18.48 -4.14 0.65
C ARG A 248 17.96 -3.75 -0.73
N ASP A 249 18.88 -3.64 -1.68
CA ASP A 249 18.58 -3.41 -3.10
C ASP A 249 17.77 -2.13 -3.38
N TYR A 250 17.95 -1.09 -2.55
CA TYR A 250 17.22 0.19 -2.67
C TYR A 250 17.25 0.75 -4.10
N GLN A 251 18.44 0.79 -4.73
CA GLN A 251 18.63 1.32 -6.07
C GLN A 251 17.81 0.54 -7.11
N GLN A 252 17.93 -0.80 -7.11
CA GLN A 252 17.19 -1.66 -8.03
C GLN A 252 15.67 -1.53 -7.85
N GLU A 253 15.20 -1.45 -6.61
CA GLU A 253 13.77 -1.29 -6.32
C GLU A 253 13.25 0.11 -6.71
N GLU A 254 14.06 1.16 -6.51
CA GLU A 254 13.73 2.52 -6.94
C GLU A 254 13.60 2.60 -8.47
N GLU A 255 14.58 2.07 -9.20
CA GLU A 255 14.55 1.98 -10.67
C GLU A 255 13.34 1.17 -11.15
N ARG A 256 13.09 0.00 -10.55
CA ARG A 256 11.93 -0.85 -10.88
C ARG A 256 10.61 -0.09 -10.71
N LEU A 257 10.45 0.65 -9.62
CA LEU A 257 9.23 1.44 -9.35
C LEU A 257 9.09 2.62 -10.31
N LEU A 258 10.19 3.28 -10.71
CA LEU A 258 10.18 4.35 -11.71
C LEU A 258 9.76 3.83 -13.09
N HIS A 259 10.29 2.67 -13.52
CA HIS A 259 9.87 2.02 -14.76
C HIS A 259 8.40 1.60 -14.72
N GLN A 260 7.94 1.06 -13.59
CA GLN A 260 6.54 0.68 -13.40
C GLN A 260 5.60 1.90 -13.40
N LEU A 261 6.03 3.03 -12.83
CA LEU A 261 5.30 4.31 -12.91
C LEU A 261 5.15 4.76 -14.36
N ALA A 262 6.23 4.75 -15.13
CA ALA A 262 6.21 5.12 -16.55
C ALA A 262 5.29 4.20 -17.38
N ALA A 263 5.34 2.88 -17.12
CA ALA A 263 4.45 1.92 -17.78
C ALA A 263 2.97 2.13 -17.41
N CYS A 264 2.66 2.51 -16.16
CA CYS A 264 1.30 2.86 -15.78
C CYS A 264 0.85 4.19 -16.39
N ARG A 265 1.76 5.15 -16.56
CA ARG A 265 1.46 6.48 -17.11
C ARG A 265 0.99 6.40 -18.56
N SER A 266 1.64 5.59 -19.38
CA SER A 266 1.31 5.44 -20.81
C SER A 266 -0.14 5.02 -21.09
N GLY A 267 -0.83 4.45 -20.10
CA GLY A 267 -2.25 4.09 -20.20
C GLY A 267 -3.22 5.28 -20.24
N PHE A 268 -2.81 6.47 -19.78
CA PHE A 268 -3.65 7.68 -19.79
C PHE A 268 -2.94 8.91 -20.38
N GLU A 269 -1.63 8.85 -20.58
CA GLU A 269 -0.82 9.92 -21.18
C GLU A 269 -1.21 10.19 -22.65
N GLY A 270 -1.39 11.47 -22.99
CA GLY A 270 -1.74 11.92 -24.33
C GLY A 270 -3.13 11.49 -24.82
N ARG A 271 -3.96 10.91 -23.96
CA ARG A 271 -5.33 10.45 -24.29
C ARG A 271 -6.38 11.54 -24.19
N ASP A 272 -6.05 12.65 -23.52
CA ASP A 272 -6.92 13.81 -23.41
C ASP A 272 -6.72 14.76 -24.59
N LEU A 273 -7.68 14.77 -25.53
CA LEU A 273 -7.63 15.63 -26.72
C LEU A 273 -7.87 17.10 -26.42
N THR A 274 -8.39 17.43 -25.23
CA THR A 274 -8.65 18.82 -24.83
C THR A 274 -7.42 19.49 -24.23
N THR A 275 -6.38 18.71 -23.91
CA THR A 275 -5.18 19.22 -23.26
C THR A 275 -4.06 19.44 -24.28
N PRO A 276 -3.42 20.63 -24.32
CA PRO A 276 -2.28 20.84 -25.20
C PRO A 276 -1.13 19.90 -24.83
N ARG A 277 -0.34 19.51 -25.83
CA ARG A 277 0.85 18.67 -25.59
C ARG A 277 1.84 19.50 -24.78
N ALA A 278 2.15 19.03 -23.58
CA ALA A 278 3.10 19.70 -22.70
C ALA A 278 4.08 18.68 -22.11
N TRP A 279 5.30 19.11 -21.79
CA TRP A 279 6.24 18.31 -21.01
C TRP A 279 6.92 19.13 -19.93
N TRP A 280 7.50 18.45 -18.94
CA TRP A 280 8.14 19.07 -17.78
C TRP A 280 9.64 18.87 -17.86
N ASP A 281 10.40 19.96 -17.82
CA ASP A 281 11.87 19.94 -17.90
C ASP A 281 12.55 19.83 -16.52
N GLY A 282 11.78 19.69 -15.44
CA GLY A 282 12.27 19.77 -14.06
C GLY A 282 11.93 21.08 -13.35
N ARG A 283 11.57 22.12 -14.10
CA ARG A 283 11.33 23.47 -13.59
C ARG A 283 10.12 24.18 -14.20
N ARG A 284 9.87 24.04 -15.50
CA ARG A 284 8.79 24.68 -16.26
C ARG A 284 8.09 23.67 -17.16
N TYR A 285 6.86 23.97 -17.51
CA TYR A 285 6.17 23.29 -18.60
C TYR A 285 6.62 23.86 -19.92
N LEU A 286 6.91 23.01 -20.88
CA LEU A 286 7.08 23.40 -22.26
C LEU A 286 5.81 22.94 -22.97
N VAL A 287 4.98 23.89 -23.39
CA VAL A 287 3.64 23.65 -23.93
C VAL A 287 3.65 23.98 -25.42
N THR A 288 3.19 23.04 -26.24
CA THR A 288 2.92 23.27 -27.66
C THR A 288 1.52 23.87 -27.81
N PHE A 289 1.47 25.12 -28.27
CA PHE A 289 0.22 25.85 -28.51
C PHE A 289 -0.36 25.50 -29.89
N PRO A 290 -1.64 25.86 -30.16
CA PRO A 290 -2.28 25.58 -31.46
C PRO A 290 -1.56 26.20 -32.67
N ASP A 291 -0.77 27.25 -32.44
CA ASP A 291 0.10 27.90 -33.44
C ASP A 291 1.38 27.09 -33.76
N GLY A 292 1.59 25.96 -33.09
CA GLY A 292 2.77 25.11 -33.22
C GLY A 292 3.98 25.59 -32.42
N GLU A 293 3.91 26.77 -31.79
CA GLU A 293 5.00 27.28 -30.98
C GLU A 293 5.08 26.57 -29.63
N GLN A 294 6.31 26.33 -29.17
CA GLN A 294 6.59 25.82 -27.85
C GLN A 294 6.95 26.98 -26.92
N ARG A 295 6.17 27.19 -25.85
CA ARG A 295 6.45 28.22 -24.85
C ARG A 295 6.62 27.62 -23.46
N ALA A 296 7.53 28.22 -22.69
CA ALA A 296 7.77 27.85 -21.31
C ALA A 296 6.73 28.50 -20.39
N VAL A 297 5.97 27.69 -19.65
CA VAL A 297 4.93 28.11 -18.71
C VAL A 297 5.32 27.67 -17.31
N ASP A 298 5.31 28.60 -16.36
CA ASP A 298 5.61 28.28 -14.96
C ASP A 298 4.53 27.39 -14.35
N PRO A 299 4.90 26.53 -13.38
CA PRO A 299 3.93 25.70 -12.72
C PRO A 299 2.91 26.54 -11.96
N PRO A 300 1.62 26.17 -11.99
CA PRO A 300 0.60 26.88 -11.24
C PRO A 300 0.91 26.83 -9.75
N ARG A 301 0.69 27.95 -9.05
CA ARG A 301 0.93 28.08 -7.60
C ARG A 301 0.19 27.01 -6.78
N SER A 302 -0.95 26.54 -7.29
CA SER A 302 -1.68 25.40 -6.75
C SER A 302 -1.54 24.17 -7.64
N MET A 303 -1.33 23.00 -7.03
CA MET A 303 -1.40 21.71 -7.70
C MET A 303 -2.80 21.47 -8.31
N VAL A 304 -2.93 21.63 -9.63
CA VAL A 304 -4.13 21.33 -10.41
C VAL A 304 -4.09 19.89 -10.95
N MET A 305 -5.25 19.39 -11.39
CA MET A 305 -5.43 18.06 -11.98
C MET A 305 -4.62 17.89 -13.28
N PRO A 306 -4.33 16.64 -13.72
CA PRO A 306 -3.22 16.34 -14.61
C PRO A 306 -3.33 16.99 -15.99
N VAL A 307 -2.22 17.60 -16.40
CA VAL A 307 -1.87 17.77 -17.81
C VAL A 307 -1.15 16.48 -18.22
N PRO A 308 -1.63 15.70 -19.20
CA PRO A 308 -0.90 14.54 -19.70
C PRO A 308 0.42 15.01 -20.34
N MET A 309 1.53 14.34 -20.04
CA MET A 309 2.85 14.72 -20.59
C MET A 309 3.59 13.55 -21.24
N PRO A 310 4.04 13.68 -22.50
CA PRO A 310 4.88 12.70 -23.19
C PRO A 310 6.19 12.39 -22.47
N ARG A 311 6.62 11.11 -22.51
CA ARG A 311 7.92 10.60 -22.08
C ARG A 311 9.12 11.39 -22.65
N MET A 312 10.16 11.57 -21.82
CA MET A 312 11.54 11.82 -22.25
C MET A 312 12.07 10.63 -23.08
N GLN A 313 12.43 10.85 -24.34
CA GLN A 313 13.51 10.07 -24.95
C GLN A 313 14.80 10.51 -24.24
N LEU A 314 15.35 9.65 -23.38
CA LEU A 314 16.65 9.89 -22.78
C LEU A 314 17.71 9.90 -23.90
N PHE A 315 18.10 11.08 -24.35
CA PHE A 315 19.45 11.26 -24.87
C PHE A 315 20.38 11.43 -23.67
N GLY A 316 21.04 10.33 -23.29
CA GLY A 316 22.18 10.30 -22.37
C GLY A 316 21.84 10.56 -20.90
N ILE A 317 22.20 9.63 -20.02
CA ILE A 317 22.43 9.96 -18.61
C ILE A 317 23.93 10.28 -18.46
N PRO A 318 24.37 11.54 -18.46
CA PRO A 318 25.63 11.89 -17.86
C PRO A 318 25.41 12.27 -16.39
N GLY A 319 25.88 11.41 -15.49
CA GLY A 319 26.36 11.82 -14.17
C GLY A 319 25.34 12.41 -13.19
N TYR A 320 24.97 11.60 -12.19
CA TYR A 320 24.65 12.11 -10.86
C TYR A 320 25.81 12.98 -10.35
N GLY A 321 25.67 14.30 -10.44
CA GLY A 321 26.58 15.24 -9.81
C GLY A 321 26.40 15.20 -8.29
N TYR A 322 27.39 14.65 -7.59
CA TYR A 322 27.58 14.90 -6.17
C TYR A 322 27.78 16.40 -5.93
N PRO A 323 27.32 16.98 -4.81
CA PRO A 323 27.75 18.33 -4.44
C PRO A 323 29.27 18.34 -4.21
N PRO A 324 29.98 19.42 -4.57
CA PRO A 324 31.42 19.47 -4.42
C PRO A 324 31.77 19.38 -2.94
N THR A 325 32.55 18.35 -2.61
CA THR A 325 33.28 18.27 -1.35
C THR A 325 34.19 19.49 -1.26
N TYR A 326 34.03 20.30 -0.22
CA TYR A 326 34.97 21.37 0.12
C TYR A 326 36.38 20.78 0.24
N ALA A 327 37.27 21.18 -0.66
CA ALA A 327 38.69 20.88 -0.60
C ALA A 327 39.31 21.68 0.55
N TYR A 328 39.91 20.99 1.52
CA TYR A 328 40.87 21.59 2.44
C TYR A 328 42.18 21.87 1.66
N PRO A 329 42.87 22.99 1.92
CA PRO A 329 44.11 23.32 1.23
C PRO A 329 45.28 22.45 1.72
N PRO A 330 46.32 22.24 0.89
CA PRO A 330 47.40 21.30 1.18
C PRO A 330 48.48 21.93 2.09
N GLY A 331 48.94 21.18 3.09
CA GLY A 331 50.07 21.58 3.92
C GLY A 331 50.64 20.45 4.79
N TYR A 332 51.79 19.93 4.34
CA TYR A 332 52.90 19.31 5.09
C TYR A 332 52.71 18.01 5.92
N GLY A 333 53.46 16.97 5.49
CA GLY A 333 54.38 16.24 6.39
C GLY A 333 54.00 14.82 6.85
N GLY A 334 54.60 13.81 6.21
CA GLY A 334 55.24 12.61 6.81
C GLY A 334 54.48 11.72 7.81
N TYR A 335 54.20 10.46 7.44
CA TYR A 335 54.99 9.26 7.82
C TYR A 335 54.23 7.97 7.52
N SER A 336 55.02 6.96 7.16
CA SER A 336 54.69 5.61 6.69
C SER A 336 54.14 4.66 7.77
N SER A 337 53.22 3.78 7.36
CA SER A 337 53.15 2.32 7.64
C SER A 337 51.69 1.87 7.37
N GLY A 338 51.32 0.76 6.75
CA GLY A 338 51.98 -0.43 6.22
C GLY A 338 50.88 -1.32 5.62
N GLN A 339 51.20 -2.02 4.54
CA GLN A 339 50.36 -2.98 3.82
C GLN A 339 50.15 -4.27 4.65
N PRO A 340 49.13 -5.11 4.39
CA PRO A 340 49.34 -6.27 3.47
C PRO A 340 48.02 -6.75 2.76
N PRO A 341 47.93 -7.96 2.16
CA PRO A 341 48.18 -8.20 0.73
C PRO A 341 46.94 -8.69 -0.05
N GLY A 342 47.07 -8.67 -1.38
CA GLY A 342 46.00 -8.95 -2.33
C GLY A 342 45.76 -10.42 -2.73
N TYR A 343 44.65 -10.57 -3.44
CA TYR A 343 44.25 -11.62 -4.38
C TYR A 343 43.57 -10.86 -5.53
N GLY A 344 43.72 -11.09 -6.83
CA GLY A 344 44.30 -12.12 -7.67
C GLY A 344 43.62 -11.89 -9.03
N SER A 345 44.39 -11.82 -10.12
CA SER A 345 43.94 -11.45 -11.47
C SER A 345 42.86 -12.40 -12.05
N PRO A 346 41.99 -11.93 -12.98
CA PRO A 346 40.98 -12.79 -13.61
C PRO A 346 41.57 -13.65 -14.75
N PRO A 347 41.01 -14.85 -15.03
CA PRO A 347 41.40 -15.69 -16.17
C PRO A 347 40.75 -15.24 -17.50
N PRO A 348 41.28 -15.70 -18.65
CA PRO A 348 40.99 -15.15 -19.97
C PRO A 348 39.66 -15.63 -20.59
N SER A 349 39.16 -14.81 -21.51
CA SER A 349 37.97 -14.99 -22.35
C SER A 349 38.03 -16.21 -23.28
N TYR A 350 36.98 -17.03 -23.29
CA TYR A 350 36.70 -18.02 -24.33
C TYR A 350 35.70 -17.47 -25.36
N GLY A 351 36.00 -17.69 -26.65
CA GLY A 351 35.28 -17.19 -27.82
C GLY A 351 33.92 -17.87 -28.10
N PRO A 352 33.24 -17.48 -29.20
CA PRO A 352 31.87 -17.88 -29.49
C PRO A 352 31.77 -19.31 -30.06
N PRO A 353 30.70 -20.07 -29.75
CA PRO A 353 30.48 -21.40 -30.32
C PRO A 353 29.85 -21.35 -31.74
N PRO A 354 29.99 -22.43 -32.55
CA PRO A 354 29.62 -22.47 -33.97
C PRO A 354 28.13 -22.73 -34.21
N GLY A 355 27.66 -22.31 -35.39
CA GLY A 355 26.28 -22.40 -35.83
C GLY A 355 25.79 -23.79 -36.26
N TYR A 356 24.47 -23.95 -36.16
CA TYR A 356 23.60 -24.91 -36.83
C TYR A 356 22.44 -24.06 -37.38
N GLY A 357 22.09 -24.04 -38.67
CA GLY A 357 21.77 -25.13 -39.58
C GLY A 357 20.27 -24.99 -39.94
N SER A 358 19.96 -24.44 -41.11
CA SER A 358 18.59 -24.18 -41.60
C SER A 358 17.89 -25.46 -42.09
N PRO A 359 16.54 -25.54 -42.00
CA PRO A 359 15.74 -26.40 -42.86
C PRO A 359 14.87 -25.61 -43.87
N PRO A 360 14.35 -26.27 -44.92
CA PRO A 360 14.11 -25.69 -46.24
C PRO A 360 12.73 -25.06 -46.42
N GLY A 361 12.65 -24.19 -47.44
CA GLY A 361 11.43 -23.48 -47.83
C GLY A 361 10.48 -24.28 -48.71
N TYR A 362 9.25 -23.76 -48.77
CA TYR A 362 8.34 -23.88 -49.90
C TYR A 362 7.77 -22.48 -50.17
N GLY A 363 7.96 -22.00 -51.40
CA GLY A 363 7.36 -20.77 -51.89
C GLY A 363 6.16 -21.05 -52.78
N SER A 364 5.26 -20.06 -52.87
CA SER A 364 4.62 -19.60 -54.11
C SER A 364 3.70 -18.42 -53.80
N GLY A 365 3.73 -17.42 -54.67
CA GLY A 365 2.99 -16.16 -54.58
C GLY A 365 1.51 -16.25 -55.01
N PRO A 366 0.87 -15.08 -55.24
CA PRO A 366 -0.56 -14.83 -55.00
C PRO A 366 -1.47 -15.11 -56.21
N PRO A 367 -2.80 -14.91 -56.06
CA PRO A 367 -3.40 -13.80 -56.82
C PRO A 367 -4.56 -13.04 -56.13
N GLN A 368 -4.58 -11.73 -56.42
CA GLN A 368 -5.69 -10.83 -56.81
C GLN A 368 -7.14 -11.03 -56.31
N SER A 369 -7.68 -9.90 -55.84
CA SER A 369 -9.09 -9.49 -55.61
C SER A 369 -10.02 -9.69 -56.82
N PRO A 370 -11.38 -9.68 -56.69
CA PRO A 370 -12.14 -8.41 -56.59
C PRO A 370 -13.56 -8.43 -55.94
N HIS A 371 -14.09 -7.22 -55.67
CA HIS A 371 -15.50 -6.80 -55.60
C HIS A 371 -16.46 -7.22 -54.45
N GLY A 372 -17.28 -6.24 -54.02
CA GLY A 372 -18.57 -6.41 -53.32
C GLY A 372 -18.74 -5.51 -52.08
N SER A 373 -19.05 -4.23 -52.22
CA SER A 373 -20.41 -3.63 -52.16
C SER A 373 -20.99 -3.44 -50.73
N ASP A 374 -21.00 -2.18 -50.31
CA ASP A 374 -21.90 -1.58 -49.30
C ASP A 374 -23.39 -1.86 -49.66
N PRO A 375 -24.27 -2.12 -48.67
CA PRO A 375 -25.51 -1.33 -48.63
C PRO A 375 -26.11 -1.21 -47.21
N TRP A 376 -25.90 -0.10 -46.52
CA TRP A 376 -26.87 0.39 -45.51
C TRP A 376 -27.00 1.92 -45.59
N SER A 377 -27.69 2.34 -46.64
CA SER A 377 -28.43 3.61 -46.69
C SER A 377 -29.91 3.33 -46.46
N GLY A 378 -30.54 4.12 -45.59
CA GLY A 378 -31.99 4.32 -45.56
C GLY A 378 -32.79 3.46 -44.57
N ARG A 379 -32.97 3.97 -43.35
CA ARG A 379 -34.27 4.40 -42.80
C ARG A 379 -34.10 5.17 -41.50
#